data_AF-X0XQ85-F1
#
_entry.id   AF-X0XQ85-F1
#
_cell.length_a   1.000
_cell.length_b   1.000
_cell.length_c   1.000
_cell.angle_alpha   90.00
_cell.angle_beta   90.00
_cell.angle_gamma   90.00
#
_symmetry.space_group_name_H-M   'P 1'
#
loop_
_entity.id
_entity.type
_entity.pdbx_description
1 polymer ?
#
loop_
_entity_poly.entity_id
_entity_poly.type
_entity_poly.pdbx_seq_one_letter_code
_entity_poly.pdbx_strand_id
1 'polypeptide(L)'
;LLASACDTLVTHPNVVNASDINELPENALYVEGSVICRFLMGTVGLQKVKANRVLLVIDEHPESRLSDLAINAASAARAALGLECPRVIKMDPPIGMRARYSSSGRAAGRIEGLERLCTVLERHRGEYDAVGIHSVIDVPSGYHMEYFESHGEMVNPWGGVEAMLTHAVSLIFNVPSAHAPMLESWEIANMHAGIVEPRVSAEAVSTCFLHSILKGLHRSPRIVTDRTAMHAPGMLNSADVSC
;
A
#
# COMPACT_ATOMS: atom_id res chain seq x y z
N LEU A 1 6.00 -21.56 2.14
CA LEU A 1 4.82 -22.47 2.14
C LEU A 1 4.03 -22.34 0.83
N LEU A 2 3.43 -21.19 0.49
CA LEU A 2 2.81 -21.02 -0.84
C LEU A 2 3.83 -20.76 -1.95
N ALA A 3 4.76 -19.83 -1.73
CA ALA A 3 5.80 -19.51 -2.72
C ALA A 3 6.69 -20.72 -3.08
N SER A 4 6.84 -21.69 -2.17
CA SER A 4 7.60 -22.93 -2.41
C SER A 4 6.84 -23.95 -3.28
N ALA A 5 5.56 -23.74 -3.55
CA ALA A 5 4.72 -24.64 -4.34
C ALA A 5 4.51 -24.16 -5.79
N CYS A 6 5.14 -23.07 -6.21
CA CYS A 6 5.00 -22.48 -7.53
C CYS A 6 6.28 -21.78 -7.98
N ASP A 7 6.48 -21.62 -9.30
CA ASP A 7 7.62 -20.88 -9.83
C ASP A 7 7.51 -19.36 -9.59
N THR A 8 6.29 -18.82 -9.59
CA THR A 8 6.03 -17.42 -9.30
C THR A 8 4.72 -17.25 -8.54
N LEU A 9 4.79 -16.63 -7.36
CA LEU A 9 3.62 -16.33 -6.53
C LEU A 9 3.14 -14.90 -6.80
N VAL A 10 1.94 -14.71 -7.33
CA VAL A 10 1.32 -13.37 -7.38
C VAL A 10 0.52 -13.17 -6.09
N THR A 11 0.84 -12.13 -5.31
CA THR A 11 0.19 -11.87 -4.02
C THR A 11 -0.07 -10.39 -3.79
N HIS A 12 -0.98 -10.08 -2.86
CA HIS A 12 -1.37 -8.71 -2.55
C HIS A 12 -0.65 -8.13 -1.31
N PRO A 13 -0.56 -6.79 -1.21
CA PRO A 13 0.09 -6.09 -0.10
C PRO A 13 -0.22 -6.65 1.29
N ASN A 14 -1.50 -6.81 1.63
CA ASN A 14 -1.93 -7.17 2.99
C ASN A 14 -1.60 -8.62 3.39
N VAL A 15 -1.02 -9.45 2.50
CA VAL A 15 -0.51 -10.78 2.86
C VAL A 15 0.91 -10.71 3.41
N VAL A 16 1.70 -9.76 2.90
CA VAL A 16 3.15 -9.71 3.13
C VAL A 16 3.60 -8.50 3.93
N ASN A 17 2.75 -7.48 4.04
CA ASN A 17 2.99 -6.29 4.84
C ASN A 17 2.52 -6.50 6.28
N ALA A 18 3.35 -6.06 7.21
CA ALA A 18 3.01 -5.87 8.62
C ALA A 18 3.68 -4.57 9.08
N SER A 19 2.95 -3.46 9.02
CA SER A 19 3.46 -2.13 9.39
C SER A 19 4.75 -1.73 8.64
N ASP A 20 5.90 -1.61 9.30
CA ASP A 20 7.18 -1.33 8.63
C ASP A 20 7.90 -2.62 8.10
N ILE A 21 7.35 -3.81 8.37
CA ILE A 21 7.91 -5.12 7.97
C ILE A 21 7.25 -5.61 6.67
N ASN A 22 8.05 -6.14 5.76
CA ASN A 22 7.56 -6.84 4.57
C ASN A 22 8.43 -8.06 4.28
N GLU A 23 7.84 -9.25 4.33
CA GLU A 23 8.50 -10.53 4.07
C GLU A 23 7.99 -11.17 2.77
N LEU A 24 8.06 -10.40 1.68
CA LEU A 24 7.77 -10.89 0.34
C LEU A 24 8.83 -11.93 -0.09
N PRO A 25 8.44 -13.16 -0.45
CA PRO A 25 9.37 -14.17 -0.97
C PRO A 25 10.04 -13.74 -2.29
N GLU A 26 11.24 -14.25 -2.57
CA GLU A 26 12.01 -13.85 -3.75
C GLU A 26 11.30 -14.13 -5.08
N ASN A 27 10.51 -15.21 -5.16
CA ASN A 27 9.74 -15.58 -6.34
C ASN A 27 8.32 -14.98 -6.34
N ALA A 28 8.02 -14.02 -5.46
CA ALA A 28 6.71 -13.41 -5.38
C ALA A 28 6.63 -12.04 -6.07
N LEU A 29 5.46 -11.73 -6.61
CA LEU A 29 5.12 -10.45 -7.22
C LEU A 29 4.08 -9.74 -6.34
N TYR A 30 4.41 -8.52 -5.94
CA TYR A 30 3.57 -7.66 -5.11
C TYR A 30 2.56 -6.90 -5.97
N VAL A 31 1.27 -7.21 -5.88
CA VAL A 31 0.25 -6.72 -6.82
C VAL A 31 -1.02 -6.30 -6.08
N GLU A 32 -1.52 -5.09 -6.34
CA GLU A 32 -2.80 -4.62 -5.79
C GLU A 32 -3.94 -5.59 -6.16
N GLY A 33 -4.88 -5.83 -5.24
CA GLY A 33 -5.87 -6.91 -5.35
C GLY A 33 -6.72 -6.87 -6.63
N SER A 34 -7.15 -5.70 -7.08
CA SER A 34 -7.93 -5.56 -8.33
C SER A 34 -7.11 -5.95 -9.57
N VAL A 35 -5.80 -5.73 -9.54
CA VAL A 35 -4.89 -6.09 -10.63
C VAL A 35 -4.75 -7.61 -10.73
N ILE A 36 -4.80 -8.34 -9.60
CA ILE A 36 -4.86 -9.81 -9.62
C ILE A 36 -6.11 -10.29 -10.36
N CYS A 37 -7.28 -9.71 -10.06
CA CYS A 37 -8.52 -10.05 -10.78
C CYS A 37 -8.39 -9.76 -12.28
N ARG A 38 -7.88 -8.58 -12.64
CA ARG A 38 -7.67 -8.18 -14.04
C ARG A 38 -6.69 -9.10 -14.77
N PHE A 39 -5.65 -9.57 -14.07
CA PHE A 39 -4.66 -10.51 -14.57
C PHE A 39 -5.30 -11.87 -14.86
N LEU A 40 -6.07 -12.42 -13.92
CA LEU A 40 -6.81 -13.68 -14.11
C LEU A 40 -7.86 -13.58 -15.21
N MET A 41 -8.49 -12.41 -15.39
CA MET A 41 -9.41 -12.14 -16.49
C MET A 41 -8.72 -11.93 -17.85
N GLY A 42 -7.38 -11.94 -17.91
CA GLY A 42 -6.63 -11.72 -19.16
C GLY A 42 -6.70 -10.29 -19.69
N THR A 43 -7.02 -9.31 -18.84
CA THR A 43 -7.12 -7.89 -19.22
C THR A 43 -5.85 -7.08 -18.95
N VAL A 44 -4.91 -7.65 -18.19
CA VAL A 44 -3.57 -7.10 -17.97
C VAL A 44 -2.52 -8.21 -17.94
N GLY A 45 -1.31 -7.87 -18.39
CA GLY A 45 -0.09 -8.63 -18.15
C GLY A 45 0.74 -7.99 -17.04
N LEU A 46 1.65 -8.78 -16.47
CA LEU A 46 2.58 -8.36 -15.42
C LEU A 46 4.02 -8.51 -15.90
N GLN A 47 4.74 -7.39 -15.98
CA GLN A 47 6.15 -7.38 -16.34
C GLN A 47 7.00 -7.27 -15.07
N LYS A 48 7.85 -8.27 -14.82
CA LYS A 48 8.84 -8.20 -13.73
C LYS A 48 9.80 -7.03 -13.97
N VAL A 49 10.11 -6.28 -12.91
CA VAL A 49 11.03 -5.14 -12.95
C VAL A 49 12.15 -5.34 -11.93
N LYS A 50 13.32 -4.74 -12.19
CA LYS A 50 14.43 -4.76 -11.23
C LYS A 50 14.22 -3.75 -10.10
N ALA A 51 13.73 -2.56 -10.46
CA ALA A 51 13.44 -1.46 -9.56
C ALA A 51 12.39 -0.55 -10.21
N ASN A 52 11.54 0.05 -9.38
CA ASN A 52 10.61 1.11 -9.76
C ASN A 52 11.06 2.45 -9.18
N ARG A 53 10.75 3.53 -9.90
CA ARG A 53 10.65 4.88 -9.34
C ARG A 53 9.34 5.02 -8.57
N VAL A 54 9.41 5.14 -7.25
CA VAL A 54 8.23 5.24 -6.40
C VAL A 54 7.94 6.69 -6.06
N LEU A 55 6.85 7.23 -6.60
CA LEU A 55 6.30 8.50 -6.13
C LEU A 55 5.62 8.27 -4.79
N LEU A 56 6.04 8.98 -3.76
CA LEU A 56 5.37 8.96 -2.46
C LEU A 56 4.49 10.19 -2.32
N VAL A 57 3.19 9.98 -2.13
CA VAL A 57 2.24 11.04 -1.77
C VAL A 57 1.92 10.90 -0.29
N ILE A 58 2.09 11.97 0.48
CA ILE A 58 1.81 12.01 1.91
C ILE A 58 0.82 13.12 2.24
N ASP A 59 0.06 12.99 3.31
CA ASP A 59 -0.75 14.10 3.82
C ASP A 59 0.10 15.15 4.57
N GLU A 60 -0.30 16.41 4.47
CA GLU A 60 0.08 17.42 5.46
C GLU A 60 -0.60 17.09 6.79
N HIS A 61 0.21 17.06 7.84
CA HIS A 61 -0.24 16.70 9.18
C HIS A 61 -0.23 17.94 10.08
N PRO A 62 -1.28 18.18 10.90
CA PRO A 62 -1.29 19.29 11.86
C PRO A 62 -0.07 19.30 12.80
N GLU A 63 0.40 18.10 13.15
CA GLU A 63 1.65 17.88 13.87
C GLU A 63 2.76 17.52 12.87
N SER A 64 3.49 18.52 12.38
CA SER A 64 4.47 18.40 11.29
C SER A 64 5.49 17.27 11.46
N ARG A 65 5.84 16.93 12.70
CA ARG A 65 6.74 15.83 13.07
C ARG A 65 6.29 14.47 12.48
N LEU A 66 5.00 14.24 12.27
CA LEU A 66 4.50 13.01 11.64
C LEU A 66 4.76 13.00 10.12
N SER A 67 4.56 14.12 9.43
CA SER A 67 4.98 14.25 8.02
C SER A 67 6.51 14.17 7.88
N ASP A 68 7.29 14.68 8.85
CA ASP A 68 8.75 14.58 8.85
C ASP A 68 9.21 13.11 8.94
N LEU A 69 8.52 12.27 9.72
CA LEU A 69 8.80 10.84 9.79
C LEU A 69 8.60 10.16 8.43
N ALA A 70 7.56 10.51 7.68
CA ALA A 70 7.33 9.96 6.34
C ALA A 70 8.45 10.36 5.35
N ILE A 71 8.92 11.61 5.41
CA ILE A 71 10.06 12.08 4.61
C ILE A 71 11.36 11.36 5.01
N ASN A 72 11.56 11.14 6.31
CA ASN A 72 12.70 10.39 6.83
C ASN A 72 12.63 8.91 6.44
N ALA A 73 11.45 8.29 6.45
CA ALA A 73 11.24 6.91 5.99
C ALA A 73 11.56 6.77 4.50
N ALA A 74 11.12 7.71 3.65
CA ALA A 74 11.53 7.74 2.24
C ALA A 74 13.06 7.88 2.08
N SER A 75 13.70 8.70 2.92
CA SER A 75 15.15 8.88 2.92
C SER A 75 15.90 7.62 3.37
N ALA A 76 15.40 6.94 4.40
CA ALA A 76 15.92 5.67 4.89
C ALA A 76 15.77 4.58 3.82
N ALA A 77 14.62 4.50 3.15
CA ALA A 77 14.41 3.57 2.03
C ALA A 77 15.39 3.83 0.88
N ARG A 78 15.67 5.10 0.52
CA ARG A 78 16.71 5.43 -0.46
C ARG A 78 18.08 4.92 -0.03
N ALA A 79 18.47 5.17 1.21
CA ALA A 79 19.81 4.85 1.72
C ALA A 79 20.03 3.35 1.99
N ALA A 80 19.03 2.66 2.54
CA ALA A 80 19.14 1.30 3.03
C ALA A 80 18.58 0.25 2.05
N LEU A 81 17.50 0.57 1.33
CA LEU A 81 16.88 -0.34 0.36
C LEU A 81 17.38 -0.12 -1.08
N GLY A 82 18.02 1.02 -1.35
CA GLY A 82 18.36 1.43 -2.72
C GLY A 82 17.13 1.85 -3.54
N LEU A 83 16.04 2.23 -2.86
CA LEU A 83 14.80 2.68 -3.50
C LEU A 83 15.05 3.97 -4.30
N GLU A 84 14.57 4.03 -5.54
CA GLU A 84 14.46 5.31 -6.24
C GLU A 84 13.13 5.97 -5.89
N CYS A 85 13.17 7.00 -5.05
CA CYS A 85 12.02 7.81 -4.68
C CYS A 85 12.26 9.26 -5.13
N PRO A 86 11.90 9.61 -6.38
CA PRO A 86 12.27 10.89 -6.99
C PRO A 86 11.60 12.08 -6.30
N ARG A 87 10.39 11.88 -5.75
CA ARG A 87 9.65 12.92 -5.03
C ARG A 87 8.86 12.33 -3.87
N VAL A 88 8.77 13.14 -2.82
CA VAL A 88 7.75 13.03 -1.78
C VAL A 88 6.86 14.26 -1.93
N ILE A 89 5.61 14.07 -2.31
CA ILE A 89 4.63 15.15 -2.50
C ILE A 89 3.72 15.19 -1.30
N LYS A 90 3.64 16.34 -0.67
CA LYS A 90 2.74 16.58 0.44
C LYS A 90 1.42 17.16 -0.05
N MET A 91 0.31 16.59 0.38
CA MET A 91 -1.06 16.99 0.05
C MET A 91 -1.59 17.99 1.08
N ASP A 92 -1.89 19.21 0.63
CA ASP A 92 -2.60 20.23 1.39
C ASP A 92 -3.70 20.85 0.51
N PRO A 93 -4.99 20.64 0.79
CA PRO A 93 -5.53 19.88 1.93
C PRO A 93 -5.35 18.34 1.76
N PRO A 94 -5.25 17.60 2.89
CA PRO A 94 -5.01 16.15 2.90
C PRO A 94 -6.11 15.33 2.22
N ILE A 95 -5.82 14.07 1.91
CA ILE A 95 -6.80 13.12 1.40
C ILE A 95 -7.74 12.75 2.57
N GLY A 96 -9.04 13.02 2.42
CA GLY A 96 -10.00 12.70 3.47
C GLY A 96 -10.36 11.23 3.44
N MET A 97 -9.68 10.39 4.21
CA MET A 97 -10.01 8.97 4.37
C MET A 97 -10.76 8.74 5.68
N ARG A 98 -11.92 8.09 5.60
CA ARG A 98 -12.74 7.75 6.78
C ARG A 98 -13.12 6.28 6.77
N ALA A 99 -12.71 5.54 7.80
CA ALA A 99 -13.06 4.14 7.97
C ALA A 99 -14.49 3.98 8.51
N ARG A 100 -15.21 2.95 8.04
CA ARG A 100 -16.54 2.58 8.51
C ARG A 100 -16.75 1.07 8.39
N TYR A 101 -17.57 0.48 9.24
CA TYR A 101 -18.10 -0.86 9.00
C TYR A 101 -19.41 -0.80 8.20
N SER A 102 -19.58 -1.70 7.24
CA SER A 102 -20.85 -1.94 6.57
C SER A 102 -21.87 -2.57 7.53
N SER A 103 -23.14 -2.60 7.13
CA SER A 103 -24.19 -3.34 7.85
C SER A 103 -23.93 -4.85 7.96
N SER A 104 -23.03 -5.39 7.13
CA SER A 104 -22.58 -6.78 7.16
C SER A 104 -21.31 -7.00 7.99
N GLY A 105 -20.83 -5.99 8.73
CA GLY A 105 -19.64 -6.06 9.57
C GLY A 105 -18.31 -6.03 8.81
N ARG A 106 -18.32 -5.67 7.51
CA ARG A 106 -17.10 -5.57 6.69
C ARG A 106 -16.50 -4.17 6.78
N ALA A 107 -15.18 -4.07 6.87
CA ALA A 107 -14.50 -2.78 6.78
C ALA A 107 -14.69 -2.16 5.38
N ALA A 108 -14.99 -0.87 5.36
CA ALA A 108 -15.21 -0.03 4.19
C ALA A 108 -14.83 1.42 4.56
N GLY A 109 -15.21 2.39 3.73
CA GLY A 109 -15.03 3.78 4.11
C GLY A 109 -15.49 4.78 3.07
N ARG A 110 -15.05 6.03 3.26
CA ARG A 110 -15.26 7.14 2.34
C ARG A 110 -13.92 7.81 2.05
N ILE A 111 -13.73 8.18 0.80
CA ILE A 111 -12.56 8.92 0.32
C ILE A 111 -13.06 10.27 -0.20
N GLU A 112 -12.42 11.35 0.23
CA GLU A 112 -12.65 12.72 -0.20
C GLU A 112 -11.35 13.30 -0.74
N GLY A 113 -11.40 14.08 -1.83
CA GLY A 113 -10.19 14.65 -2.44
C GLY A 113 -9.44 13.73 -3.41
N LEU A 114 -10.05 12.63 -3.87
CA LEU A 114 -9.47 11.74 -4.87
C LEU A 114 -9.08 12.48 -6.16
N GLU A 115 -9.89 13.46 -6.57
CA GLU A 115 -9.65 14.30 -7.75
C GLU A 115 -8.35 15.11 -7.64
N ARG A 116 -7.99 15.56 -6.42
CA ARG A 116 -6.72 16.26 -6.17
C ARG A 116 -5.55 15.30 -6.26
N LEU A 117 -5.67 14.11 -5.68
CA LEU A 117 -4.67 13.05 -5.83
C LEU A 117 -4.47 12.73 -7.32
N CYS A 118 -5.54 12.53 -8.08
CA CYS A 118 -5.46 12.28 -9.52
C CYS A 118 -4.73 13.41 -10.25
N THR A 119 -5.00 14.67 -9.90
CA THR A 119 -4.32 15.83 -10.49
C THR A 119 -2.82 15.81 -10.20
N VAL A 120 -2.41 15.46 -8.97
CA VAL A 120 -1.00 15.31 -8.61
C VAL A 120 -0.33 14.19 -9.39
N LEU A 121 -1.00 13.03 -9.51
CA LEU A 121 -0.49 11.86 -10.22
C LEU A 121 -0.37 12.11 -11.73
N GLU A 122 -1.31 12.85 -12.32
CA GLU A 122 -1.27 13.23 -13.73
C GLU A 122 -0.19 14.28 -14.00
N ARG A 123 -0.01 15.25 -13.10
CA ARG A 123 1.02 16.28 -13.23
C ARG A 123 2.44 15.69 -13.30
N HIS A 124 2.68 14.60 -12.58
CA HIS A 124 4.00 13.95 -12.49
C HIS A 124 4.08 12.67 -13.34
N ARG A 125 3.16 12.50 -14.29
CA ARG A 125 3.09 11.30 -15.11
C ARG A 125 4.40 11.10 -15.89
N GLY A 126 4.92 9.88 -15.87
CA GLY A 126 6.21 9.54 -16.48
C GLY A 126 7.43 9.71 -15.56
N GLU A 127 7.30 10.44 -14.45
CA GLU A 127 8.36 10.56 -13.43
C GLU A 127 8.43 9.36 -12.48
N TYR A 128 7.37 8.54 -12.43
CA TYR A 128 7.25 7.38 -11.55
C TYR A 128 6.73 6.14 -12.29
N ASP A 129 7.02 4.98 -11.71
CA ASP A 129 6.55 3.68 -12.18
C ASP A 129 5.54 3.06 -11.21
N ALA A 130 5.56 3.47 -9.93
CA ALA A 130 4.67 3.02 -8.86
C ALA A 130 4.34 4.18 -7.89
N VAL A 131 3.23 4.04 -7.15
CA VAL A 131 2.73 5.08 -6.24
C VAL A 131 2.54 4.52 -4.83
N GLY A 132 3.24 5.11 -3.86
CA GLY A 132 2.95 4.93 -2.44
C GLY A 132 2.08 6.09 -1.93
N ILE A 133 1.07 5.78 -1.12
CA ILE A 133 0.21 6.79 -0.50
C ILE A 133 0.27 6.61 1.01
N HIS A 134 0.48 7.70 1.73
CA HIS A 134 0.57 7.72 3.18
C HIS A 134 -0.29 8.84 3.75
N SER A 135 -1.49 8.47 4.19
CA SER A 135 -2.53 9.42 4.61
C SER A 135 -3.11 9.04 5.96
N VAL A 136 -3.65 10.04 6.65
CA VAL A 136 -4.39 9.82 7.90
C VAL A 136 -5.72 9.16 7.55
N ILE A 137 -6.15 8.19 8.36
CA ILE A 137 -7.46 7.56 8.21
C ILE A 137 -8.27 7.84 9.47
N ASP A 138 -9.32 8.65 9.35
CA ASP A 138 -10.25 8.89 10.45
C ASP A 138 -10.96 7.57 10.83
N VAL A 139 -10.69 7.09 12.03
CA VAL A 139 -11.47 6.03 12.69
C VAL A 139 -12.28 6.61 13.86
N PRO A 140 -13.41 5.99 14.23
CA PRO A 140 -14.09 6.33 15.48
C PRO A 140 -13.15 6.26 16.70
N SER A 141 -13.35 7.17 17.66
CA SER A 141 -12.59 7.17 18.91
C SER A 141 -12.70 5.84 19.64
N GLY A 142 -11.57 5.35 20.19
CA GLY A 142 -11.48 4.05 20.87
C GLY A 142 -11.02 2.90 19.98
N TYR A 143 -11.19 2.98 18.66
CA TYR A 143 -10.89 1.85 17.75
C TYR A 143 -9.42 1.43 17.76
N HIS A 144 -8.48 2.36 17.98
CA HIS A 144 -7.06 1.99 18.08
C HIS A 144 -6.82 1.02 19.24
N MET A 145 -7.32 1.36 20.44
CA MET A 145 -7.13 0.53 21.62
C MET A 145 -7.95 -0.75 21.53
N GLU A 146 -9.21 -0.66 21.09
CA GLU A 146 -10.06 -1.83 20.86
C GLU A 146 -9.41 -2.81 19.89
N TYR A 147 -8.77 -2.34 18.82
CA TYR A 147 -8.07 -3.20 17.87
C TYR A 147 -6.91 -3.96 18.54
N PHE A 148 -6.07 -3.28 19.33
CA PHE A 148 -4.98 -3.91 20.08
C PHE A 148 -5.47 -4.89 21.15
N GLU A 149 -6.56 -4.56 21.85
CA GLU A 149 -7.13 -5.37 22.94
C GLU A 149 -8.03 -6.51 22.43
N SER A 150 -8.45 -6.48 21.17
CA SER A 150 -9.36 -7.49 20.61
C SER A 150 -8.75 -8.88 20.42
N HIS A 151 -7.44 -9.04 20.66
CA HIS A 151 -6.72 -10.30 20.41
C HIS A 151 -6.90 -10.86 18.98
N GLY A 152 -7.14 -9.98 18.01
CA GLY A 152 -7.36 -10.33 16.61
C GLY A 152 -8.81 -10.70 16.25
N GLU A 153 -9.77 -10.50 17.15
CA GLU A 153 -11.20 -10.68 16.84
C GLU A 153 -11.79 -9.48 16.09
N MET A 154 -11.24 -8.27 16.29
CA MET A 154 -11.69 -7.08 15.57
C MET A 154 -11.20 -7.13 14.12
N VAL A 155 -12.13 -7.00 13.18
CA VAL A 155 -11.80 -6.80 11.76
C VAL A 155 -11.02 -5.50 11.63
N ASN A 156 -9.86 -5.51 10.97
CA ASN A 156 -9.06 -4.31 10.71
C ASN A 156 -9.94 -3.19 10.08
N PRO A 157 -10.14 -2.04 10.76
CA PRO A 157 -11.01 -0.97 10.29
C PRO A 157 -10.44 -0.19 9.10
N TRP A 158 -9.12 -0.13 8.96
CA TRP A 158 -8.40 0.64 7.93
C TRP A 158 -8.47 -0.04 6.56
N GLY A 159 -8.29 -1.36 6.52
CA GLY A 159 -8.02 -2.09 5.27
C GLY A 159 -9.07 -1.92 4.17
N GLY A 160 -10.33 -1.66 4.53
CA GLY A 160 -11.41 -1.42 3.58
C GLY A 160 -11.23 -0.13 2.77
N VAL A 161 -10.99 1.00 3.44
CA VAL A 161 -10.83 2.30 2.77
C VAL A 161 -9.48 2.40 2.04
N GLU A 162 -8.44 1.75 2.56
CA GLU A 162 -7.14 1.61 1.89
C GLU A 162 -7.27 0.88 0.55
N ALA A 163 -7.94 -0.28 0.56
CA ALA A 163 -8.18 -1.05 -0.66
C ALA A 163 -9.00 -0.26 -1.70
N MET A 164 -10.00 0.52 -1.26
CA MET A 164 -10.77 1.39 -2.15
C MET A 164 -9.87 2.44 -2.84
N LEU A 165 -8.94 3.05 -2.10
CA LEU A 165 -8.05 4.08 -2.63
C LEU A 165 -7.04 3.50 -3.62
N THR A 166 -6.35 2.42 -3.25
CA THR A 166 -5.37 1.77 -4.12
C THR A 166 -6.02 1.18 -5.35
N HIS A 167 -7.20 0.58 -5.21
CA HIS A 167 -7.99 0.12 -6.35
C HIS A 167 -8.26 1.26 -7.33
N ALA A 168 -8.77 2.40 -6.84
CA ALA A 168 -9.08 3.54 -7.70
C ALA A 168 -7.84 4.04 -8.45
N VAL A 169 -6.70 4.17 -7.76
CA VAL A 169 -5.44 4.60 -8.37
C VAL A 169 -4.94 3.59 -9.40
N SER A 170 -4.85 2.30 -9.07
CA SER A 170 -4.39 1.26 -9.99
C SER A 170 -5.32 1.07 -11.19
N LEU A 171 -6.62 1.30 -11.03
CA LEU A 171 -7.59 1.25 -12.12
C LEU A 171 -7.45 2.44 -13.08
N ILE A 172 -7.39 3.67 -12.56
CA ILE A 172 -7.32 4.90 -13.36
C ILE A 172 -5.97 5.00 -14.08
N PHE A 173 -4.90 4.70 -13.36
CA PHE A 173 -3.54 4.98 -13.81
C PHE A 173 -2.78 3.74 -14.31
N ASN A 174 -3.25 2.52 -14.10
CA ASN A 174 -2.51 1.30 -14.49
C ASN A 174 -1.06 1.29 -13.98
N VAL A 175 -0.87 1.75 -12.74
CA VAL A 175 0.41 1.67 -12.02
C VAL A 175 0.21 0.87 -10.75
N PRO A 176 1.25 0.15 -10.29
CA PRO A 176 1.26 -0.37 -8.93
C PRO A 176 0.98 0.72 -7.92
N SER A 177 0.09 0.43 -6.99
CA SER A 177 -0.20 1.31 -5.87
C SER A 177 -0.31 0.52 -4.57
N ALA A 178 0.12 1.16 -3.49
CA ALA A 178 -0.09 0.65 -2.14
C ALA A 178 -0.25 1.83 -1.17
N HIS A 179 -0.99 1.58 -0.10
CA HIS A 179 -1.28 2.55 0.94
C HIS A 179 -0.70 2.09 2.28
N ALA A 180 -0.25 3.03 3.09
CA ALA A 180 0.14 2.84 4.47
C ALA A 180 -0.51 3.93 5.34
N PRO A 181 -1.12 3.59 6.49
CA PRO A 181 -1.75 4.59 7.35
C PRO A 181 -0.73 5.51 8.01
N MET A 182 -1.03 6.80 8.07
CA MET A 182 -0.36 7.79 8.91
C MET A 182 -1.08 7.88 10.26
N LEU A 183 -0.31 8.03 11.34
CA LEU A 183 -0.87 8.28 12.68
C LEU A 183 -1.64 9.60 12.71
N GLU A 184 -2.71 9.63 13.50
CA GLU A 184 -3.56 10.80 13.68
C GLU A 184 -2.94 11.84 14.64
N SER A 185 -2.09 11.40 15.58
CA SER A 185 -1.42 12.28 16.55
C SER A 185 -0.25 11.60 17.29
N TRP A 186 0.60 12.42 17.93
CA TRP A 186 1.61 11.97 18.88
C TRP A 186 1.01 11.39 20.16
N GLU A 187 -0.23 11.72 20.51
CA GLU A 187 -0.92 11.07 21.63
C GLU A 187 -1.06 9.57 21.36
N ILE A 188 -1.53 9.21 20.16
CA ILE A 188 -1.65 7.82 19.71
C ILE A 188 -0.26 7.19 19.58
N ALA A 189 0.70 7.89 18.97
CA ALA A 189 2.07 7.40 18.81
C ALA A 189 2.75 7.02 20.15
N ASN A 190 2.40 7.73 21.23
CA ASN A 190 2.95 7.52 22.57
C ASN A 190 2.11 6.57 23.44
N MET A 191 1.01 6.00 22.91
CA MET A 191 0.22 5.02 23.67
C MET A 191 1.06 3.79 23.98
N HIS A 192 1.03 3.36 25.24
CA HIS A 192 1.75 2.18 25.70
C HIS A 192 0.81 0.98 25.76
N ALA A 193 0.74 0.21 24.68
CA ALA A 193 -0.09 -1.01 24.60
C ALA A 193 0.49 -2.22 25.38
N GLY A 194 1.69 -2.10 25.95
CA GLY A 194 2.38 -3.20 26.61
C GLY A 194 2.77 -4.32 25.64
N ILE A 195 2.73 -5.58 26.10
CA ILE A 195 2.96 -6.75 25.24
C ILE A 195 1.64 -7.10 24.55
N VAL A 196 1.61 -6.96 23.23
CA VAL A 196 0.44 -7.25 22.40
C VAL A 196 0.51 -8.65 21.78
N GLU A 197 -0.58 -9.08 21.13
CA GLU A 197 -0.62 -10.37 20.43
C GLU A 197 0.38 -10.38 19.24
N PRO A 198 1.05 -11.53 18.96
CA PRO A 198 2.03 -11.62 17.88
C PRO A 198 1.60 -11.07 16.51
N ARG A 199 0.34 -11.22 16.10
CA ARG A 199 -0.12 -10.74 14.77
C ARG A 199 -0.23 -9.21 14.68
N VAL A 200 -0.31 -8.51 15.80
CA VAL A 200 -0.35 -7.02 15.87
C VAL A 200 0.94 -6.41 16.43
N SER A 201 1.98 -7.24 16.61
CA SER A 201 3.24 -6.80 17.21
C SER A 201 4.05 -5.90 16.27
N ALA A 202 3.87 -6.03 14.96
CA ALA A 202 4.54 -5.17 13.99
C ALA A 202 4.05 -3.72 14.13
N GLU A 203 2.77 -3.53 14.40
CA GLU A 203 2.12 -2.24 14.63
C GLU A 203 2.69 -1.59 15.90
N ALA A 204 2.89 -2.36 16.97
CA ALA A 204 3.41 -1.85 18.24
C ALA A 204 4.89 -1.42 18.17
N VAL A 205 5.68 -1.94 17.21
CA VAL A 205 7.10 -1.58 17.04
C VAL A 205 7.35 -0.58 15.91
N SER A 206 6.30 -0.21 15.18
CA SER A 206 6.38 0.70 14.03
C SER A 206 5.86 2.09 14.40
N THR A 207 6.46 3.12 13.81
CA THR A 207 6.00 4.50 14.01
C THR A 207 5.52 5.14 12.70
N CYS A 208 6.11 4.74 11.55
CA CYS A 208 5.77 5.34 10.26
C CYS A 208 4.93 4.40 9.38
N PHE A 209 4.97 3.08 9.61
CA PHE A 209 4.15 2.08 8.90
C PHE A 209 4.40 2.01 7.39
N LEU A 210 5.49 2.61 6.90
CA LEU A 210 5.66 2.95 5.49
C LEU A 210 6.64 2.02 4.76
N HIS A 211 7.62 1.44 5.46
CA HIS A 211 8.69 0.68 4.81
C HIS A 211 8.18 -0.59 4.13
N SER A 212 7.09 -1.19 4.63
CA SER A 212 6.51 -2.38 4.01
C SER A 212 6.05 -2.12 2.57
N ILE A 213 5.30 -1.03 2.35
CA ILE A 213 4.84 -0.66 1.02
C ILE A 213 5.97 -0.16 0.14
N LEU A 214 6.96 0.55 0.70
CA LEU A 214 8.12 1.02 -0.07
C LEU A 214 8.95 -0.16 -0.58
N LYS A 215 9.20 -1.18 0.26
CA LYS A 215 9.89 -2.42 -0.13
C LYS A 215 9.11 -3.20 -1.19
N GLY A 216 7.79 -3.33 -1.02
CA GLY A 216 6.93 -4.01 -2.00
C GLY A 216 6.86 -3.29 -3.35
N LEU A 217 6.57 -1.99 -3.34
CA LEU A 217 6.47 -1.16 -4.54
C LEU A 217 7.80 -1.04 -5.28
N HIS A 218 8.94 -1.13 -4.58
CA HIS A 218 10.27 -1.11 -5.21
C HIS A 218 10.41 -2.13 -6.34
N ARG A 219 9.78 -3.31 -6.21
CA ARG A 219 9.87 -4.40 -7.20
C ARG A 219 8.51 -4.90 -7.71
N SER A 220 7.43 -4.18 -7.41
CA SER A 220 6.11 -4.49 -7.95
C SER A 220 6.14 -4.55 -9.48
N PRO A 221 5.56 -5.58 -10.12
CA PRO A 221 5.58 -5.69 -11.57
C PRO A 221 4.84 -4.53 -12.21
N ARG A 222 5.29 -4.12 -13.39
CA ARG A 222 4.58 -3.14 -14.21
C ARG A 222 3.31 -3.77 -14.77
N ILE A 223 2.22 -3.02 -14.72
CA ILE A 223 0.92 -3.41 -15.27
C ILE A 223 0.92 -3.05 -16.76
N VAL A 224 0.64 -4.04 -17.62
CA VAL A 224 0.62 -3.88 -19.07
C VAL A 224 -0.79 -4.14 -19.60
N THR A 225 -1.38 -3.13 -20.24
CA THR A 225 -2.75 -3.18 -20.79
C THR A 225 -2.79 -3.34 -22.31
N ASP A 226 -1.69 -3.07 -23.01
CA ASP A 226 -1.63 -3.26 -24.47
C ASP A 226 -1.66 -4.73 -24.83
N ARG A 227 -2.61 -5.12 -25.68
CA ARG A 227 -2.85 -6.53 -26.03
C ARG A 227 -1.67 -7.21 -26.68
N THR A 228 -0.92 -6.50 -27.52
CA THR A 228 0.25 -7.09 -28.19
C THR A 228 1.38 -7.26 -27.20
N ALA A 229 1.62 -6.25 -26.36
CA ALA A 229 2.66 -6.27 -25.34
C ALA A 229 2.42 -7.33 -24.25
N MET A 230 1.16 -7.65 -23.93
CA MET A 230 0.82 -8.71 -22.97
C MET A 230 1.32 -10.10 -23.38
N HIS A 231 1.55 -10.32 -24.68
CA HIS A 231 2.05 -11.58 -25.23
C HIS A 231 3.54 -11.54 -25.60
N ALA A 232 4.24 -10.45 -25.24
CA ALA A 232 5.67 -10.35 -25.48
C ALA A 232 6.46 -11.35 -24.60
N PRO A 233 7.61 -11.86 -25.06
CA PRO A 233 8.46 -12.73 -24.25
C PRO A 233 8.84 -12.09 -22.91
N GLY A 234 8.76 -12.87 -21.83
CA GLY A 234 9.06 -12.40 -20.47
C GLY A 234 7.93 -11.63 -19.77
N MET A 235 6.78 -11.49 -20.42
CA MET A 235 5.53 -11.04 -19.80
C MET A 235 4.82 -12.22 -19.13
N LEU A 236 4.27 -12.00 -17.94
CA LEU A 236 3.28 -12.93 -17.39
C LEU A 236 1.88 -12.48 -17.80
N ASN A 237 1.02 -13.41 -18.18
CA ASN A 237 -0.41 -13.18 -18.43
C ASN A 237 -1.25 -14.36 -17.90
N SER A 238 -2.57 -14.32 -18.14
CA SER A 238 -3.49 -15.36 -17.64
C SER A 238 -3.17 -16.78 -18.13
N ALA A 239 -2.48 -16.94 -19.27
CA ALA A 239 -2.08 -18.25 -19.79
C ALA A 239 -0.94 -18.91 -18.99
N ASP A 240 -0.21 -18.13 -18.18
CA ASP A 240 0.86 -18.64 -17.31
C ASP A 240 0.34 -19.15 -15.95
N VAL A 241 -0.96 -19.04 -15.70
CA VAL A 241 -1.59 -19.52 -14.47
C VAL A 241 -1.81 -21.03 -14.56
N SER A 242 -1.18 -21.79 -13.68
CA SER A 242 -1.42 -23.24 -13.58
C SER A 242 -2.85 -23.51 -13.10
N CYS A 243 -3.57 -24.34 -13.86
CA CYS A 243 -4.91 -24.85 -13.55
C CYS A 243 -4.85 -26.20 -12.85
#